data_AF-A0A7C3R036-F1
#
_entry.id   AF-A0A7C3R036-F1
#
_cell.length_a   1.000
_cell.length_b   1.000
_cell.length_c   1.000
_cell.angle_alpha   90.00
_cell.angle_beta   90.00
_cell.angle_gamma   90.00
#
_symmetry.space_group_name_H-M   'P 1'
#
loop_
_entity.id
_entity.type
_entity.pdbx_description
1 polymer ?
#
loop_
_entity_poly.entity_id
_entity_poly.type
_entity_poly.pdbx_seq_one_letter_code
_entity_poly.pdbx_strand_id
1 'polypeptide(L)'
;MLLGVNIDHIAVLREARRIAEPDPLDALSICKRAGADQITIHLREDRRHIQDQDAADIIRLSALPVNLECASEPSMIDIACALKPHRVTLVPEKREEVTTEGGLAVVKANDQIDKAIQRLHANGIEVSLFIDPESSA
;
A
#
# COMPACT_ATOMS: atom_id res chain seq x y z
N MET A 1 14.46 15.32 -4.25
CA MET A 1 13.47 14.42 -4.88
C MET A 1 13.67 13.06 -4.26
N LEU A 2 12.60 12.36 -3.88
CA LEU A 2 12.66 11.01 -3.29
C LEU A 2 12.07 9.99 -4.28
N LEU A 3 12.50 8.73 -4.19
CA LEU A 3 11.99 7.63 -4.99
C LEU A 3 11.39 6.52 -4.12
N GLY A 4 10.07 6.31 -4.25
CA GLY A 4 9.39 5.11 -3.76
C GLY A 4 9.31 4.06 -4.87
N VAL A 5 9.77 2.83 -4.59
CA VAL A 5 9.68 1.72 -5.54
C VAL A 5 8.55 0.79 -5.14
N ASN A 6 7.52 0.71 -5.98
CA ASN A 6 6.46 -0.28 -5.83
C ASN A 6 6.94 -1.65 -6.32
N ILE A 7 6.80 -2.69 -5.49
CA ILE A 7 7.26 -4.06 -5.77
C ILE A 7 6.14 -5.07 -5.98
N ASP A 8 4.88 -4.62 -6.14
CA ASP A 8 3.70 -5.48 -6.31
C ASP A 8 3.83 -6.42 -7.50
N HIS A 9 4.41 -5.93 -8.59
CA HIS A 9 4.53 -6.71 -9.82
C HIS A 9 5.53 -7.87 -9.73
N ILE A 10 6.37 -7.92 -8.69
CA ILE A 10 7.16 -9.11 -8.36
C ILE A 10 6.20 -10.22 -7.89
N ALA A 11 5.29 -9.90 -6.97
CA ALA A 11 4.26 -10.83 -6.52
C ALA A 11 3.29 -11.20 -7.65
N VAL A 12 2.97 -10.30 -8.58
CA VAL A 12 2.18 -10.66 -9.78
C VAL A 12 2.83 -11.81 -10.57
N LEU A 13 4.16 -11.76 -10.76
CA LEU A 13 4.88 -12.83 -11.46
C LEU A 13 4.84 -14.16 -10.68
N ARG A 14 4.95 -14.09 -9.35
CA ARG A 14 4.79 -15.24 -8.46
C ARG A 14 3.39 -15.85 -8.55
N GLU A 15 2.35 -15.03 -8.41
CA GLU A 15 0.95 -15.48 -8.43
C GLU A 15 0.50 -16.02 -9.79
N ALA A 16 1.12 -15.56 -10.88
CA ALA A 16 0.86 -16.11 -12.22
C ALA A 16 1.23 -17.60 -12.33
N ARG A 17 2.12 -18.10 -11.46
CA ARG A 17 2.54 -19.51 -11.42
C ARG A 17 2.20 -20.22 -10.12
N ARG A 18 1.76 -19.50 -9.09
CA ARG A 18 1.45 -20.03 -7.75
C ARG A 18 2.62 -20.86 -7.18
N ILE A 19 3.82 -20.35 -7.38
CA ILE A 19 5.06 -20.91 -6.82
C ILE A 19 5.63 -19.92 -5.79
N ALA A 20 6.70 -20.28 -5.09
CA ALA A 20 7.31 -19.38 -4.10
C ALA A 20 8.06 -18.20 -4.74
N GLU A 21 8.49 -18.32 -6.01
CA GLU A 21 9.37 -17.35 -6.64
C GLU A 21 8.73 -16.59 -7.84
N PRO A 22 9.14 -15.33 -8.06
CA PRO A 22 10.08 -14.55 -7.24
C PRO A 22 9.46 -14.10 -5.91
N ASP A 23 10.27 -14.05 -4.85
CA ASP A 23 9.85 -13.52 -3.55
C ASP A 23 10.03 -11.98 -3.52
N PRO A 24 8.97 -11.18 -3.26
CA PRO A 24 9.09 -9.74 -3.09
C PRO A 24 10.14 -9.30 -2.04
N LEU A 25 10.42 -10.12 -1.03
CA LEU A 25 11.43 -9.82 0.00
C LEU A 25 12.85 -9.67 -0.57
N ASP A 26 13.17 -10.40 -1.64
CA ASP A 26 14.48 -10.32 -2.28
C ASP A 26 14.76 -8.93 -2.87
N ALA A 27 13.69 -8.22 -3.25
CA ALA A 27 13.78 -6.88 -3.83
C ALA A 27 14.19 -5.81 -2.81
N LEU A 28 13.93 -6.00 -1.51
CA LEU A 28 14.17 -4.98 -0.49
C LEU A 28 15.63 -4.53 -0.47
N SER A 29 16.55 -5.49 -0.48
CA SER A 29 17.99 -5.21 -0.44
C SER A 29 18.48 -4.62 -1.77
N ILE A 30 17.88 -5.03 -2.89
CA ILE A 30 18.22 -4.54 -4.23
C ILE A 30 17.80 -3.07 -4.36
N CYS A 31 16.54 -2.76 -4.04
CA CYS A 31 16.01 -1.39 -4.05
C CYS A 31 16.84 -0.46 -3.16
N LYS A 32 17.19 -0.90 -1.94
CA LYS A 32 18.03 -0.08 -1.04
C LYS A 32 19.40 0.23 -1.66
N ARG A 33 20.10 -0.77 -2.21
CA ARG A 33 21.43 -0.57 -2.83
C ARG A 33 21.36 0.25 -4.11
N ALA A 34 20.24 0.18 -4.83
CA ALA A 34 20.00 0.95 -6.04
C ALA A 34 19.57 2.41 -5.77
N GLY A 35 19.39 2.81 -4.51
CA GLY A 35 19.10 4.19 -4.13
C GLY A 35 17.62 4.52 -3.96
N ALA A 36 16.75 3.53 -3.75
CA ALA A 36 15.37 3.79 -3.33
C ALA A 36 15.32 4.41 -1.93
N ASP A 37 14.39 5.34 -1.72
CA ASP A 37 14.14 5.99 -0.44
C ASP A 37 12.99 5.35 0.34
N GLN A 38 12.10 4.64 -0.36
CA GLN A 38 10.92 3.98 0.20
C GLN A 38 10.57 2.73 -0.61
N ILE A 39 10.02 1.73 0.08
CA ILE A 39 9.34 0.59 -0.55
C ILE A 39 7.84 0.85 -0.50
N THR A 40 7.17 0.62 -1.63
CA THR A 40 5.71 0.67 -1.71
C THR A 40 5.18 -0.72 -2.00
N ILE A 41 4.11 -1.10 -1.30
CA ILE A 41 3.33 -2.32 -1.57
C ILE A 41 1.85 -2.00 -1.49
N HIS A 42 1.03 -2.65 -2.31
CA HIS A 42 -0.41 -2.54 -2.26
C HIS A 42 -1.03 -3.88 -1.81
N LEU A 43 -1.50 -3.90 -0.57
CA LEU A 43 -2.27 -5.02 -0.04
C LEU A 43 -3.74 -4.82 -0.44
N ARG A 44 -4.14 -5.46 -1.53
CA ARG A 44 -5.52 -5.44 -2.05
C ARG A 44 -6.44 -6.32 -1.23
N GLU A 45 -7.73 -5.98 -1.12
CA GLU A 45 -8.75 -6.81 -0.44
C GLU A 45 -8.81 -8.23 -0.98
N ASP A 46 -8.65 -8.40 -2.31
CA ASP A 46 -8.71 -9.68 -3.00
C ASP A 46 -7.39 -10.47 -2.98
N ARG A 47 -6.32 -9.91 -2.40
CA ARG A 47 -4.96 -10.49 -2.36
C ARG A 47 -4.47 -10.95 -3.74
N ARG A 48 -4.75 -10.17 -4.79
CA ARG A 48 -4.38 -10.50 -6.18
C ARG A 48 -2.88 -10.69 -6.39
N HIS A 49 -2.03 -10.01 -5.62
CA HIS A 49 -0.57 -10.12 -5.72
C HIS A 49 0.08 -10.21 -4.34
N ILE A 50 0.21 -9.08 -3.65
CA ILE A 50 0.79 -9.02 -2.30
C ILE A 50 -0.16 -9.75 -1.33
N GLN A 51 0.38 -10.70 -0.58
CA GLN A 51 -0.32 -11.47 0.44
C GLN A 51 -0.10 -10.85 1.82
N ASP A 52 -0.91 -11.26 2.81
CA ASP A 52 -0.78 -10.78 4.19
C ASP A 52 0.62 -11.02 4.77
N GLN A 53 1.17 -12.21 4.49
CA GLN A 53 2.50 -12.58 4.98
C GLN A 53 3.59 -11.73 4.32
N ASP A 54 3.48 -11.44 3.02
CA ASP A 54 4.39 -10.53 2.32
C ASP A 54 4.38 -9.16 2.98
N ALA A 55 3.19 -8.59 3.22
CA ALA A 55 3.06 -7.27 3.84
C ALA A 55 3.68 -7.24 5.25
N ALA A 56 3.41 -8.26 6.07
CA ALA A 56 3.96 -8.37 7.41
C ALA A 56 5.50 -8.48 7.40
N ASP A 57 6.04 -9.33 6.52
CA ASP A 57 7.49 -9.55 6.45
C ASP A 57 8.21 -8.36 5.84
N ILE A 58 7.66 -7.72 4.80
CA ILE A 58 8.23 -6.52 4.19
C ILE A 58 8.28 -5.37 5.20
N ILE A 59 7.19 -5.12 5.94
CA ILE A 59 7.15 -4.07 6.95
C ILE A 59 8.14 -4.34 8.08
N ARG A 60 8.29 -5.62 8.49
CA ARG A 60 9.22 -6.01 9.56
C ARG A 60 10.69 -5.95 9.14
N LEU A 61 11.00 -6.32 7.88
CA LEU A 61 12.37 -6.58 7.44
C LEU A 61 12.96 -5.46 6.56
N SER A 62 12.15 -4.59 5.98
CA SER A 62 12.64 -3.49 5.15
C SER A 62 13.51 -2.52 5.96
N ALA A 63 14.73 -2.27 5.46
CA ALA A 63 15.60 -1.21 5.98
C ALA A 63 15.21 0.20 5.50
N LEU A 64 14.25 0.29 4.57
CA LEU A 64 13.66 1.54 4.09
C LEU A 64 12.26 1.72 4.71
N PRO A 65 11.79 2.96 4.87
CA PRO A 65 10.39 3.24 5.14
C PRO A 65 9.47 2.49 4.16
N VAL A 66 8.38 1.96 4.68
CA VAL A 66 7.37 1.24 3.89
C VAL A 66 6.10 2.08 3.78
N ASN A 67 5.66 2.29 2.56
CA ASN A 67 4.34 2.82 2.22
C ASN A 67 3.42 1.66 1.86
N LEU A 68 2.38 1.46 2.68
CA LEU A 68 1.34 0.47 2.42
C LEU A 68 0.16 1.14 1.72
N GLU A 69 -0.07 0.80 0.46
CA GLU A 69 -1.30 1.13 -0.25
C GLU A 69 -2.41 0.15 0.15
N CYS A 70 -3.60 0.68 0.46
CA CYS A 70 -4.80 -0.12 0.72
C CYS A 70 -6.08 0.70 0.56
N ALA A 71 -7.23 0.02 0.46
CA ALA A 71 -8.55 0.65 0.53
C ALA A 71 -8.83 1.29 1.91
N SER A 72 -9.81 2.21 1.97
CA SER A 72 -10.31 2.80 3.21
C SER A 72 -11.31 1.93 3.98
N GLU A 73 -11.50 0.67 3.56
CA GLU A 73 -12.39 -0.27 4.24
C GLU A 73 -11.88 -0.58 5.66
N PRO A 74 -12.74 -0.62 6.71
CA PRO A 74 -12.30 -0.80 8.09
C PRO A 74 -11.42 -2.04 8.32
N SER A 75 -11.67 -3.14 7.60
CA SER A 75 -10.85 -4.36 7.67
C SER A 75 -9.42 -4.13 7.17
N MET A 76 -9.24 -3.33 6.13
CA MET A 76 -7.91 -2.96 5.61
C MET A 76 -7.20 -2.01 6.56
N ILE A 77 -7.93 -1.06 7.17
CA ILE A 77 -7.39 -0.17 8.19
C ILE A 77 -7.00 -0.93 9.47
N ASP A 78 -7.75 -1.94 9.87
CA ASP A 78 -7.39 -2.84 10.98
C ASP A 78 -6.03 -3.50 10.74
N ILE A 79 -5.84 -4.05 9.54
CA ILE A 79 -4.58 -4.69 9.14
C ILE A 79 -3.44 -3.66 9.14
N ALA A 80 -3.62 -2.50 8.51
CA ALA A 80 -2.61 -1.47 8.48
C ALA A 80 -2.19 -1.00 9.89
N CYS A 81 -3.15 -0.81 10.79
CA CYS A 81 -2.87 -0.44 12.19
C CYS A 81 -2.13 -1.54 12.95
N ALA A 82 -2.41 -2.81 12.66
CA ALA A 82 -1.70 -3.95 13.26
C ALA A 82 -0.26 -4.06 12.74
N LEU A 83 -0.06 -3.87 11.44
CA LEU A 83 1.25 -3.98 10.80
C LEU A 83 2.17 -2.78 11.05
N LYS A 84 1.60 -1.58 11.28
CA LYS A 84 2.33 -0.32 11.55
C LYS A 84 3.39 0.02 10.48
N PRO A 85 3.01 0.15 9.20
CA PRO A 85 3.90 0.71 8.18
C PRO A 85 4.26 2.16 8.53
N HIS A 86 5.28 2.70 7.87
CA HIS A 86 5.70 4.08 8.09
C HIS A 86 4.67 5.06 7.54
N ARG A 87 4.07 4.70 6.40
CA ARG A 87 3.01 5.45 5.73
C ARG A 87 1.93 4.50 5.21
N VAL A 88 0.69 4.97 5.17
CA VAL A 88 -0.40 4.38 4.39
C VAL A 88 -0.82 5.35 3.30
N THR A 89 -0.96 4.85 2.07
CA THR A 89 -1.60 5.60 0.98
C THR A 89 -2.97 5.01 0.71
N LEU A 90 -4.03 5.77 0.98
CA LEU A 90 -5.40 5.34 0.68
C LEU A 90 -5.63 5.47 -0.82
N VAL A 91 -5.99 4.35 -1.44
CA VAL A 91 -6.30 4.24 -2.88
C VAL A 91 -7.75 3.80 -3.08
N PRO A 92 -8.42 4.21 -4.16
CA PRO A 92 -9.71 3.64 -4.50
C PRO A 92 -9.51 2.19 -4.94
N GLU A 93 -10.34 1.29 -4.39
CA GLU A 93 -10.32 -0.11 -4.79
C GLU A 93 -11.76 -0.53 -5.10
N LYS A 94 -12.07 -0.82 -6.37
CA LYS A 94 -13.24 -1.62 -6.73
C LYS A 94 -12.80 -3.06 -6.96
N ARG A 95 -13.62 -4.03 -6.53
CA ARG A 95 -13.33 -5.47 -6.71
C ARG A 95 -13.08 -5.88 -8.17
N GLU A 96 -13.65 -5.15 -9.13
CA GLU A 96 -13.62 -5.47 -10.56
C GLU A 96 -12.51 -4.73 -11.34
N GLU A 97 -11.84 -3.75 -10.74
CA GLU A 97 -10.84 -2.94 -11.45
C GLU A 97 -9.51 -3.70 -11.60
N VAL A 98 -8.95 -3.67 -12.81
CA VAL A 98 -7.66 -4.31 -13.16
C VAL A 98 -6.48 -3.46 -12.68
N THR A 99 -6.63 -2.14 -12.74
CA THR A 99 -5.72 -1.09 -12.24
C THR A 99 -6.54 0.06 -11.67
N THR A 100 -5.97 0.91 -10.81
CA THR A 100 -6.61 2.13 -10.31
C THR A 100 -6.95 3.05 -11.49
N GLU A 101 -8.22 3.10 -11.91
CA GLU A 101 -8.63 3.86 -13.11
C GLU A 101 -8.83 5.36 -12.85
N GLY A 102 -8.82 5.79 -11.59
CA GLY A 102 -8.93 7.18 -11.16
C GLY A 102 -8.50 7.39 -9.70
N GLY A 103 -8.47 8.64 -9.25
CA GLY A 103 -8.17 9.00 -7.87
C GLY A 103 -9.32 8.70 -6.90
N LEU A 104 -8.99 8.68 -5.61
CA LEU A 104 -9.95 8.61 -4.53
C LEU A 104 -10.86 9.84 -4.60
N ALA A 105 -12.17 9.64 -4.66
CA ALA A 105 -13.15 10.71 -4.62
C ALA A 105 -13.23 11.31 -3.21
N VAL A 106 -12.33 12.27 -2.93
CA VAL A 106 -12.31 13.05 -1.70
C VAL A 106 -13.27 14.23 -1.85
N VAL A 107 -14.57 13.93 -1.93
CA VAL A 107 -15.61 14.97 -1.87
C VAL A 107 -15.82 15.40 -0.41
N LYS A 108 -16.16 16.67 -0.19
CA LYS A 108 -16.54 17.19 1.14
C LYS A 108 -17.59 16.28 1.79
N ALA A 109 -17.25 15.72 2.95
CA ALA A 109 -18.02 14.78 3.77
C ALA A 109 -17.90 13.28 3.42
N ASN A 110 -16.69 12.76 3.18
CA ASN A 110 -16.45 11.33 3.18
C ASN A 110 -16.05 10.82 4.59
N ASP A 111 -17.06 10.56 5.42
CA ASP A 111 -16.93 10.10 6.81
C ASP A 111 -16.06 8.83 6.94
N GLN A 112 -16.04 7.96 5.93
CA GLN A 112 -15.19 6.77 5.93
C GLN A 112 -13.70 7.12 5.83
N ILE A 113 -13.33 8.00 4.90
CA ILE A 113 -11.95 8.45 4.73
C ILE A 113 -11.49 9.20 5.98
N ASP A 114 -12.32 10.10 6.52
CA ASP A 114 -11.99 10.86 7.74
C ASP A 114 -11.72 9.92 8.93
N LYS A 115 -12.57 8.90 9.12
CA LYS A 115 -12.36 7.87 10.16
C LYS A 115 -11.09 7.05 9.94
N ALA A 116 -10.80 6.67 8.70
CA ALA A 116 -9.58 5.95 8.36
C ALA A 116 -8.33 6.80 8.69
N ILE A 117 -8.30 8.06 8.26
CA ILE A 117 -7.21 9.00 8.54
C ILE A 117 -7.00 9.16 10.05
N GLN A 118 -8.07 9.44 10.80
CA GLN A 118 -8.00 9.61 12.26
C GLN A 118 -7.41 8.37 12.94
N ARG A 119 -7.84 7.18 12.52
CA ARG A 119 -7.38 5.92 13.11
C ARG A 119 -5.92 5.60 12.79
N LEU A 120 -5.48 5.87 11.56
CA LEU A 120 -4.08 5.73 11.15
C LEU A 120 -3.18 6.71 11.91
N HIS A 121 -3.58 7.98 12.01
CA HIS A 121 -2.86 8.98 12.81
C HIS A 121 -2.78 8.61 14.29
N ALA A 122 -3.86 8.08 14.87
CA ALA A 122 -3.88 7.60 16.26
C ALA A 122 -2.89 6.43 16.51
N ASN A 123 -2.47 5.73 15.46
CA ASN A 123 -1.46 4.68 15.50
C ASN A 123 -0.06 5.16 15.07
N GLY A 124 0.14 6.47 14.86
CA GLY A 124 1.42 7.05 14.46
C GLY A 124 1.82 6.78 13.01
N ILE A 125 0.86 6.42 12.16
CA ILE A 125 1.09 6.12 10.74
C ILE A 125 0.85 7.39 9.93
N GLU A 126 1.81 7.77 9.08
CA GLU A 126 1.63 8.88 8.14
C GLU A 126 0.59 8.51 7.07
N VAL A 127 -0.27 9.44 6.67
CA VAL A 127 -1.30 9.17 5.66
C VAL A 127 -1.06 9.99 4.39
N SER A 128 -1.21 9.34 3.25
CA SER A 128 -1.29 9.94 1.92
C SER A 128 -2.60 9.52 1.27
N LEU A 129 -3.14 10.35 0.38
CA LEU A 129 -4.34 10.05 -0.41
C LEU A 129 -3.97 10.04 -1.89
N PHE A 130 -4.32 8.97 -2.60
CA PHE A 130 -4.18 8.91 -4.04
C PHE A 130 -5.38 9.61 -4.68
N ILE A 131 -5.20 10.81 -5.24
CA ILE A 131 -6.28 11.65 -5.79
C ILE A 131 -5.94 12.11 -7.21
N ASP A 132 -6.97 12.45 -7.96
CA ASP A 132 -6.80 13.13 -9.25
C ASP A 132 -6.36 14.59 -9.02
N PRO A 133 -5.64 15.20 -9.98
CA PRO A 133 -5.17 16.58 -9.89
C PRO A 133 -6.30 17.59 -10.15
N GLU A 134 -7.42 17.48 -9.44
CA GLU A 134 -8.56 18.37 -9.54
C GLU A 134 -8.46 19.51 -8.52
N SER A 135 -8.88 20.71 -8.91
CA SER A 135 -8.79 21.91 -8.06
C SER A 135 -9.87 21.97 -6.97
N SER A 136 -10.83 21.05 -6.99
CA SER A 136 -12.01 21.02 -6.12
C SER A 136 -12.05 19.72 -5.29
N ALA A 137 -11.38 19.74 -4.13
CA ALA A 137 -11.61 18.82 -3.02
C ALA A 137 -12.34 19.56 -1.88
#